data_AF-A0A813KYB0-F1
#
_entry.id   AF-A0A813KYB0-F1
#
_cell.length_a   1.000
_cell.length_b   1.000
_cell.length_c   1.000
_cell.angle_alpha   90.00
_cell.angle_beta   90.00
_cell.angle_gamma   90.00
#
_symmetry.space_group_name_H-M   'P 1'
#
loop_
_entity.id
_entity.type
_entity.pdbx_description
1 polymer ?
#
loop_
_entity_poly.entity_id
_entity_poly.type
_entity_poly.pdbx_seq_one_letter_code
_entity_poly.pdbx_strand_id
1 'polypeptide(L)'
;AFVLLYSRTLYHSEVISPQLLYDPLLFSEGDCNQIRHSLGWIHSCDLLNLHSEESNGGNRLGPFNMEAYDGWLIVKLMIAIGQAEKSLGAFNNSSWSDKNGFVIPASWVPDPPRQGEFSTTFKTRTEDVNLEKRKELAARYLGWTFR
;
A
#
# COMPACT_ATOMS: atom_id res chain seq x y z
N ALA A 1 2.71 0.26 23.72
CA ALA A 1 2.08 -1.08 23.70
C ALA A 1 1.55 -1.48 22.30
N PHE A 2 1.03 -0.55 21.48
CA PHE A 2 0.47 -0.85 20.14
C PHE A 2 1.48 -1.32 19.08
N VAL A 3 2.70 -0.78 19.06
CA VAL A 3 3.80 -1.18 18.14
C VAL A 3 4.17 -2.67 18.25
N LEU A 4 3.99 -3.24 19.45
CA LEU A 4 4.26 -4.65 19.74
C LEU A 4 3.16 -5.61 19.25
N LEU A 5 1.92 -5.13 19.04
CA LEU A 5 0.82 -5.95 18.56
C LEU A 5 0.96 -6.25 17.07
N TYR A 6 1.17 -5.23 16.22
CA TYR A 6 1.22 -5.40 14.76
C TYR A 6 2.43 -6.17 14.26
N SER A 7 3.61 -5.99 14.86
CA SER A 7 4.85 -6.65 14.44
C SER A 7 4.88 -8.16 14.74
N ARG A 8 3.88 -8.69 15.45
CA ARG A 8 3.81 -10.11 15.87
C ARG A 8 2.45 -10.76 15.61
N THR A 9 1.57 -10.15 14.82
CA THR A 9 0.29 -10.79 14.51
C THR A 9 0.48 -11.93 13.54
N LEU A 10 -0.09 -13.09 13.89
CA LEU A 10 -0.02 -14.28 13.06
C LEU A 10 -0.90 -14.16 11.80
N TYR A 11 -1.81 -13.20 11.71
CA TYR A 11 -2.73 -13.00 10.58
C TYR A 11 -2.92 -11.51 10.30
N HIS A 12 -2.04 -10.92 9.48
CA HIS A 12 -2.04 -9.49 9.19
C HIS A 12 -3.38 -9.01 8.57
N SER A 13 -4.01 -9.86 7.77
CA SER A 13 -5.30 -9.57 7.12
C SER A 13 -6.48 -9.41 8.07
N GLU A 14 -6.41 -9.97 9.29
CA GLU A 14 -7.47 -9.78 10.29
C GLU A 14 -7.31 -8.43 10.99
N VAL A 15 -6.08 -7.95 11.10
CA VAL A 15 -5.72 -6.73 11.84
C VAL A 15 -5.89 -5.51 10.95
N ILE A 16 -5.42 -5.60 9.70
CA ILE A 16 -5.56 -4.57 8.67
C ILE A 16 -6.92 -4.80 7.99
N SER A 17 -7.98 -4.39 8.68
CA SER A 17 -9.37 -4.67 8.32
C SER A 17 -10.35 -3.61 8.86
N PRO A 18 -11.58 -3.55 8.31
CA PRO A 18 -12.62 -2.67 8.83
C PRO A 18 -13.01 -2.89 10.29
N GLN A 19 -12.82 -4.11 10.80
CA GLN A 19 -13.22 -4.49 12.16
C GLN A 19 -12.23 -4.01 13.22
N LEU A 20 -11.02 -3.61 12.81
CA LEU A 20 -9.98 -3.20 13.75
C LEU A 20 -9.37 -1.89 13.31
N LEU A 21 -8.43 -1.93 12.37
CA LEU A 21 -7.62 -0.76 12.02
C LEU A 21 -8.43 0.33 11.29
N TYR A 22 -9.58 0.01 10.67
CA TYR A 22 -10.41 1.05 10.01
C TYR A 22 -11.57 1.49 10.90
N ASP A 23 -11.73 0.90 12.08
CA ASP A 23 -12.80 1.31 12.99
C ASP A 23 -12.40 2.65 13.64
N PRO A 24 -13.06 3.77 13.28
CA PRO A 24 -12.72 5.08 13.82
C PRO A 24 -13.01 5.20 15.33
N LEU A 25 -13.80 4.28 15.89
CA LEU A 25 -14.05 4.21 17.33
C LEU A 25 -12.88 3.58 18.09
N LEU A 26 -12.08 2.74 17.41
CA LEU A 26 -10.90 2.11 17.98
C LEU A 26 -9.62 2.90 17.68
N PHE A 27 -9.50 3.43 16.46
CA PHE A 27 -8.34 4.19 16.01
C PHE A 27 -8.75 5.44 15.25
N SER A 28 -8.29 6.60 15.71
CA SER A 28 -8.40 7.82 14.93
C SER A 28 -7.44 7.80 13.74
N GLU A 29 -7.68 8.65 12.75
CA GLU A 29 -6.73 8.86 11.64
C GLU A 29 -5.32 9.25 12.15
N GLY A 30 -5.26 10.02 13.24
CA GLY A 30 -4.01 10.40 13.90
C GLY A 30 -3.26 9.19 14.47
N ASP A 31 -3.97 8.25 15.10
CA ASP A 31 -3.40 7.01 15.64
C ASP A 31 -2.83 6.15 14.51
N CYS A 32 -3.58 6.02 13.42
CA CYS A 32 -3.18 5.27 12.25
C CYS A 32 -1.92 5.86 11.58
N ASN A 33 -1.84 7.18 11.48
CA ASN A 33 -0.64 7.88 11.02
C ASN A 33 0.55 7.67 11.96
N GLN A 34 0.32 7.67 13.28
CA GLN A 34 1.39 7.40 14.26
C GLN A 34 1.87 5.95 14.20
N ILE A 35 0.97 4.98 14.02
CA ILE A 35 1.29 3.57 13.81
C ILE A 35 2.15 3.42 12.55
N ARG A 36 1.76 4.04 11.43
CA ARG A 36 2.53 4.05 10.19
C ARG A 36 3.90 4.66 10.35
N HIS A 37 4.01 5.80 11.02
CA HIS A 37 5.31 6.44 11.29
C HIS A 37 6.22 5.56 12.15
N SER A 38 5.64 4.80 13.09
CA SER A 38 6.41 3.94 14.02
C SER A 38 6.83 2.61 13.39
N LEU A 39 5.98 2.03 12.54
CA LEU A 39 6.19 0.71 11.94
C LEU A 39 6.72 0.76 10.51
N GLY A 40 6.61 1.89 9.83
CA GLY A 40 6.92 1.99 8.40
C GLY A 40 5.82 1.43 7.51
N TRP A 41 6.02 1.58 6.19
CA TRP A 41 5.02 1.22 5.19
C TRP A 41 4.87 -0.29 5.00
N ILE A 42 5.94 -1.07 5.16
CA ILE A 42 5.89 -2.54 5.00
C ILE A 42 4.86 -3.19 5.94
N HIS A 43 4.73 -2.67 7.15
CA HIS A 43 3.86 -3.24 8.19
C HIS A 43 2.48 -2.57 8.29
N SER A 44 2.26 -1.48 7.57
CA SER A 44 1.03 -0.68 7.67
C SER A 44 0.30 -0.45 6.35
N CYS A 45 0.91 -0.81 5.22
CA CYS A 45 0.29 -0.70 3.90
C CYS A 45 -0.71 -1.83 3.68
N ASP A 46 -1.99 -1.49 3.52
CA ASP A 46 -3.00 -2.47 3.15
C ASP A 46 -2.96 -2.80 1.65
N LEU A 47 -2.15 -3.81 1.29
CA LEU A 47 -2.11 -4.30 -0.09
C LEU A 47 -3.44 -4.85 -0.58
N LEU A 48 -4.30 -5.38 0.30
CA LEU A 48 -5.56 -5.99 -0.10
C LEU A 48 -6.57 -4.93 -0.52
N ASN A 49 -6.67 -3.81 0.21
CA ASN A 49 -7.62 -2.74 -0.09
C ASN A 49 -6.97 -1.42 -0.51
N LEU A 50 -5.83 -1.45 -1.23
CA LEU A 50 -5.18 -0.25 -1.81
C LEU A 50 -6.11 0.68 -2.59
N HIS A 51 -7.19 0.13 -3.14
CA HIS A 51 -8.16 0.87 -3.94
C HIS A 51 -9.20 1.60 -3.09
N SER A 52 -9.38 1.18 -1.83
CA SER A 52 -10.44 1.65 -0.93
C SER A 52 -10.03 2.92 -0.19
N GLU A 53 -10.88 3.94 -0.28
CA GLU A 53 -10.77 5.18 0.51
C GLU A 53 -11.04 4.94 2.01
N GLU A 54 -11.77 3.87 2.33
CA GLU A 54 -12.09 3.47 3.71
C GLU A 54 -10.97 2.63 4.35
N SER A 55 -9.92 2.27 3.60
CA SER A 55 -8.79 1.52 4.15
C SER A 55 -7.97 2.36 5.13
N ASN A 56 -7.12 1.72 5.93
CA ASN A 56 -6.33 2.46 6.90
C ASN A 56 -5.30 3.39 6.24
N GLY A 57 -5.59 4.69 6.23
CA GLY A 57 -4.84 5.72 5.51
C GLY A 57 -5.24 5.88 4.04
N GLY A 58 -6.38 5.30 3.65
CA GLY A 58 -7.02 5.49 2.36
C GLY A 58 -6.23 4.97 1.16
N ASN A 59 -6.72 5.33 -0.02
CA ASN A 59 -6.11 4.95 -1.28
C ASN A 59 -5.07 5.98 -1.79
N ARG A 60 -4.81 7.04 -1.03
CA ARG A 60 -3.75 8.02 -1.30
C ARG A 60 -2.47 7.56 -0.61
N LEU A 61 -1.52 7.16 -1.43
CA LEU A 61 -0.30 6.50 -1.01
C LEU A 61 0.92 7.40 -1.23
N GLY A 62 1.85 7.32 -0.29
CA GLY A 62 3.03 8.17 -0.23
C GLY A 62 2.79 9.49 0.53
N PRO A 63 3.77 10.41 0.51
CA PRO A 63 5.02 10.32 -0.24
C PRO A 63 5.91 9.15 0.18
N PHE A 64 6.44 8.43 -0.80
CA PHE A 64 7.38 7.33 -0.63
C PHE A 64 8.78 7.81 -1.00
N ASN A 65 9.70 7.78 -0.04
CA ASN A 65 11.12 7.87 -0.35
C ASN A 65 11.56 6.56 -1.04
N MET A 66 12.00 6.65 -2.29
CA MET A 66 12.35 5.51 -3.14
C MET A 66 13.79 5.02 -2.92
N GLU A 67 14.60 5.78 -2.19
CA GLU A 67 15.90 5.33 -1.70
C GLU A 67 15.72 4.33 -0.55
N ALA A 68 14.67 4.52 0.26
CA ALA A 68 14.30 3.58 1.31
C ALA A 68 13.70 2.31 0.69
N TYR A 69 14.12 1.15 1.18
CA TYR A 69 13.66 -0.15 0.69
C TYR A 69 12.13 -0.29 0.77
N ASP A 70 11.53 0.15 1.89
CA ASP A 70 10.10 0.11 2.13
C ASP A 70 9.30 0.86 1.06
N GLY A 71 9.62 2.13 0.82
CA GLY A 71 8.92 2.95 -0.16
C GLY A 71 9.04 2.37 -1.56
N TRP A 72 10.26 2.01 -1.95
CA TRP A 72 10.52 1.35 -3.23
C TRP A 72 9.74 0.04 -3.40
N LEU A 73 9.71 -0.80 -2.37
CA LEU A 73 9.01 -2.09 -2.42
C LEU A 73 7.51 -1.90 -2.58
N ILE A 74 6.89 -1.00 -1.81
CA ILE A 74 5.45 -0.75 -1.91
C ILE A 74 5.08 -0.26 -3.32
N VAL A 75 5.85 0.66 -3.90
CA VAL A 75 5.62 1.12 -5.27
C VAL A 75 5.77 -0.02 -6.29
N LYS A 76 6.79 -0.88 -6.13
CA LYS A 76 6.96 -2.08 -6.96
C LYS A 76 5.74 -3.01 -6.90
N LEU A 77 5.20 -3.24 -5.69
CA LEU A 77 4.03 -4.10 -5.51
C LEU A 77 2.77 -3.48 -6.12
N MET A 78 2.56 -2.18 -5.96
CA MET A 78 1.46 -1.47 -6.60
C MET A 78 1.50 -1.59 -8.12
N ILE A 79 2.68 -1.45 -8.75
CA ILE A 79 2.84 -1.61 -10.20
C ILE A 79 2.49 -3.03 -10.63
N ALA A 80 2.97 -4.03 -9.90
CA ALA A 80 2.65 -5.44 -10.18
C ALA A 80 1.14 -5.72 -10.06
N ILE A 81 0.46 -5.14 -9.07
CA ILE A 81 -1.00 -5.25 -8.90
C ILE A 81 -1.72 -4.57 -10.06
N GLY A 82 -1.38 -3.31 -10.38
CA GLY A 82 -2.00 -2.57 -11.48
C GLY A 82 -1.87 -3.28 -12.83
N GLN A 83 -0.74 -3.96 -13.08
CA GLN A 83 -0.57 -4.80 -14.27
C GLN A 83 -1.47 -6.05 -14.25
N ALA A 84 -1.57 -6.73 -13.12
CA ALA A 84 -2.37 -7.95 -12.99
C ALA A 84 -3.87 -7.68 -13.09
N GLU A 85 -4.33 -6.55 -12.55
CA GLU A 85 -5.74 -6.14 -12.53
C GLU A 85 -6.17 -5.48 -13.84
N LYS A 86 -5.24 -5.25 -14.78
CA LYS A 86 -5.47 -4.56 -16.06
C LYS A 86 -6.25 -3.24 -15.91
N SER A 87 -6.16 -2.62 -14.73
CA SER A 87 -6.97 -1.47 -14.40
C SER A 87 -6.39 -0.26 -15.14
N LEU A 88 -7.11 0.17 -16.19
CA LEU A 88 -6.75 1.37 -16.94
C LEU A 88 -6.75 2.56 -15.98
N GLY A 89 -5.59 3.21 -15.82
CA GLY A 89 -5.47 4.36 -14.91
C GLY A 89 -5.44 3.97 -13.44
N ALA A 90 -4.84 2.82 -13.09
CA ALA A 90 -4.69 2.42 -11.69
C ALA A 90 -3.99 3.47 -10.81
N PHE A 91 -3.18 4.33 -11.43
CA PHE A 91 -2.42 5.38 -10.79
C PHE A 91 -2.99 6.74 -11.19
N ASN A 92 -3.62 7.41 -10.24
CA ASN A 92 -4.21 8.74 -10.41
C ASN A 92 -3.47 9.77 -9.55
N ASN A 93 -3.44 11.02 -10.01
CA ASN A 93 -2.78 12.12 -9.29
C ASN A 93 -1.35 11.79 -8.86
N SER A 94 -0.63 11.00 -9.67
CA SER A 94 0.70 10.56 -9.30
C SER A 94 1.70 11.70 -9.41
N SER A 95 2.67 11.70 -8.50
CA SER A 95 3.81 12.63 -8.53
C SER A 95 5.14 11.90 -8.41
N TRP A 96 6.17 12.46 -9.02
CA TRP A 96 7.54 11.98 -8.92
C TRP A 96 8.52 13.14 -8.85
N SER A 97 9.23 13.31 -7.73
CA SER A 97 10.30 14.31 -7.54
C SER A 97 9.92 15.68 -8.13
N ASP A 98 8.89 16.31 -7.53
CA ASP A 98 8.28 17.60 -7.91
C ASP A 98 7.46 17.64 -9.21
N LYS A 99 7.37 16.53 -9.96
CA LYS A 99 6.53 16.45 -11.16
C LYS A 99 5.14 15.96 -10.81
N ASN A 100 4.13 16.81 -10.97
CA ASN A 100 2.72 16.44 -10.85
C ASN A 100 2.16 15.85 -12.15
N GLY A 101 1.14 15.01 -12.06
CA GLY A 101 0.55 14.35 -13.23
C GLY A 101 1.49 13.34 -13.88
N PHE A 102 2.37 12.73 -13.08
CA PHE A 102 3.37 11.80 -13.54
C PHE A 102 2.73 10.49 -14.04
N VAL A 103 3.10 10.05 -15.23
CA VAL A 103 2.69 8.74 -15.76
C VAL A 103 3.83 7.76 -15.53
N ILE A 104 3.52 6.62 -14.86
CA ILE A 104 4.51 5.58 -14.60
C ILE A 104 5.02 4.98 -15.93
N PRO A 105 6.32 5.08 -16.23
CA PRO A 105 6.90 4.51 -17.45
C PRO A 105 6.92 2.99 -17.43
N ALA A 106 6.79 2.36 -18.60
CA ALA A 106 6.93 0.91 -18.75
C ALA A 106 8.29 0.37 -18.27
N SER A 107 9.33 1.21 -18.26
CA SER A 107 10.67 0.85 -17.79
C SER A 107 10.78 0.66 -16.27
N TRP A 108 9.74 1.00 -15.50
CA TRP A 108 9.67 0.72 -14.06
C TRP A 108 9.29 -0.74 -13.75
N VAL A 109 9.07 -1.55 -14.79
CA VAL A 109 8.75 -2.97 -14.67
C VAL A 109 9.97 -3.78 -15.09
N PRO A 110 10.44 -4.74 -14.26
CA PRO A 110 9.85 -5.16 -12.98
C PRO A 110 10.28 -4.30 -11.77
N ASP A 111 11.26 -3.41 -11.94
CA ASP A 111 11.87 -2.67 -10.84
C ASP A 111 11.79 -1.15 -11.06
N PRO A 112 11.09 -0.40 -10.19
CA PRO A 112 11.08 1.06 -10.27
C PRO A 112 12.44 1.63 -9.84
N PRO A 113 12.74 2.89 -10.20
CA PRO A 113 13.97 3.58 -9.78
C PRO A 113 14.08 3.68 -8.26
N ARG A 114 15.33 3.73 -7.77
CA ARG A 114 15.73 3.72 -6.36
C ARG A 114 16.04 5.10 -5.79
N GLN A 115 15.52 6.16 -6.39
CA GLN A 115 15.86 7.54 -6.04
C GLN A 115 14.63 8.42 -6.13
N GLY A 116 14.57 9.52 -5.39
CA GLY A 116 13.45 10.46 -5.45
C GLY A 116 12.22 10.07 -4.62
N GLU A 117 11.15 10.84 -4.78
CA GLU A 117 9.92 10.68 -4.01
C GLU A 117 8.73 10.40 -4.92
N PHE A 118 7.91 9.41 -4.58
CA PHE A 118 6.70 9.04 -5.32
C PHE A 118 5.44 9.17 -4.47
N SER A 119 4.36 9.70 -5.02
CA SER A 119 3.03 9.60 -4.42
C SER A 119 1.97 9.34 -5.48
N THR A 120 0.84 8.75 -5.11
CA THR A 120 -0.26 8.46 -6.03
C THR A 120 -1.56 8.19 -5.27
N THR A 121 -2.69 8.33 -5.94
CA THR A 121 -3.93 7.67 -5.56
C THR A 121 -4.05 6.37 -6.36
N PHE A 122 -4.17 5.23 -5.68
CA PHE A 122 -4.38 3.95 -6.34
C PHE A 122 -5.88 3.71 -6.53
N LYS A 123 -6.32 3.45 -7.75
CA LYS A 123 -7.72 3.16 -8.06
C LYS A 123 -7.83 1.85 -8.82
N THR A 124 -8.82 1.05 -8.48
CA THR A 124 -9.19 -0.12 -9.26
C THR A 124 -10.69 -0.30 -9.08
N ARG A 125 -11.38 -0.73 -10.14
CA ARG A 125 -12.80 -1.05 -10.01
C ARG A 125 -12.92 -2.32 -9.17
N THR A 126 -13.91 -2.39 -8.29
CA THR A 126 -14.05 -3.51 -7.35
C THR A 126 -14.10 -4.85 -8.07
N GLU A 127 -14.72 -4.92 -9.25
CA GLU A 127 -14.79 -6.12 -10.10
C GLU A 127 -13.45 -6.54 -10.72
N ASP A 128 -12.50 -5.61 -10.85
CA ASP A 128 -11.16 -5.86 -11.42
C ASP A 128 -10.15 -6.27 -10.34
N VAL A 129 -10.53 -6.22 -9.05
CA VAL A 129 -9.63 -6.53 -7.93
C VAL A 129 -9.23 -7.99 -7.96
N ASN A 130 -7.93 -8.25 -8.09
CA ASN A 130 -7.35 -9.58 -8.09
C ASN A 130 -6.82 -9.90 -6.69
N LEU A 131 -7.73 -10.27 -5.78
CA LEU A 131 -7.40 -10.57 -4.39
C LEU A 131 -6.35 -11.68 -4.26
N GLU A 132 -6.40 -12.71 -5.10
CA GLU A 132 -5.43 -13.80 -5.07
C GLU A 132 -4.02 -13.31 -5.40
N LYS A 133 -3.88 -12.42 -6.39
CA LYS A 133 -2.58 -11.83 -6.69
C LYS A 133 -2.09 -10.91 -5.58
N ARG A 134 -2.98 -10.11 -4.98
CA ARG A 134 -2.63 -9.24 -3.83
C ARG A 134 -2.15 -10.06 -2.64
N LYS A 135 -2.83 -11.17 -2.31
CA LYS A 135 -2.42 -12.12 -1.27
C LYS A 135 -1.07 -12.75 -1.57
N GLU A 136 -0.86 -13.24 -2.81
CA GLU A 136 0.42 -13.81 -3.24
C GLU A 136 1.58 -12.82 -3.02
N LEU A 137 1.40 -11.57 -3.44
CA LEU A 137 2.40 -10.51 -3.30
C LEU A 137 2.63 -10.14 -1.83
N ALA A 138 1.56 -9.99 -1.05
CA ALA A 138 1.64 -9.68 0.38
C ALA A 138 2.36 -10.79 1.16
N ALA A 139 2.05 -12.07 0.90
CA ALA A 139 2.74 -13.19 1.51
C ALA A 139 4.23 -13.23 1.12
N ARG A 140 4.53 -13.06 -0.18
CA ARG A 140 5.89 -13.17 -0.70
C ARG A 140 6.81 -12.04 -0.24
N TYR A 141 6.31 -10.81 -0.20
CA TYR A 141 7.15 -9.62 -0.01
C TYR A 141 6.98 -8.93 1.33
N LEU A 142 5.80 -9.05 1.95
CA LEU A 142 5.51 -8.44 3.26
C LEU A 142 5.41 -9.47 4.38
N GLY A 143 5.55 -10.76 4.07
CA GLY A 143 5.44 -11.83 5.07
C GLY A 143 4.02 -12.00 5.63
N TRP A 144 3.00 -11.54 4.91
CA TRP A 144 1.62 -11.70 5.36
C TRP A 144 1.16 -13.15 5.31
N THR A 145 0.29 -13.48 6.24
CA THR A 145 -0.29 -14.79 6.45
C THR A 145 -1.81 -14.65 6.43
N PHE A 146 -2.46 -15.63 5.83
CA PHE A 146 -3.91 -15.65 5.60
C PHE A 146 -4.51 -16.91 6.22
N ARG A 147 -5.78 -16.85 6.61
CA ARG A 147 -6.58 -18.02 7.01
C ARG A 147 -7.43 -18.51 5.84
#